data_AF-A0A9W9S334-F1
#
_entry.id   AF-A0A9W9S334-F1
#
_cell.length_a   1.000
_cell.length_b   1.000
_cell.length_c   1.000
_cell.angle_alpha   90.00
_cell.angle_beta   90.00
_cell.angle_gamma   90.00
#
_symmetry.space_group_name_H-M   'P 1'
#
loop_
_entity.id
_entity.type
_entity.pdbx_description
1 polymer ?
#
loop_
_entity_poly.entity_id
_entity_poly.type
_entity_poly.pdbx_seq_one_letter_code
_entity_poly.pdbx_strand_id
1 'polypeptide(L)'
;MTITLLIENNYGGSLQAVEKTVWYSEAGGEWSGDGNEHILTLGSWRGSGLIRFKENNGHYFSVVVGIGYAQKPWCDVQVNLANTDTGVKLHPEYYGGRLGSESHREITRTTSSGRTVKLTYNGGQAVLEYS
;
A
#
# COMPACT_ATOMS: atom_id res chain seq x y z
N MET A 1 -4.52 10.47 -12.57
CA MET A 1 -3.67 9.27 -12.83
C MET A 1 -4.20 8.14 -12.00
N THR A 2 -4.15 6.89 -12.47
CA THR A 2 -4.81 5.77 -11.79
C THR A 2 -3.84 4.64 -11.54
N ILE A 3 -3.88 4.06 -10.34
CA ILE A 3 -3.20 2.81 -10.00
C ILE A 3 -4.27 1.83 -9.52
N THR A 4 -4.42 0.71 -10.22
CA THR A 4 -5.20 -0.43 -9.71
C THR A 4 -4.28 -1.30 -8.87
N LEU A 5 -4.66 -1.56 -7.62
CA LEU A 5 -4.05 -2.51 -6.71
C LEU A 5 -4.93 -3.77 -6.66
N LEU A 6 -4.40 -4.87 -7.16
CA LEU A 6 -5.02 -6.20 -7.11
C LEU A 6 -4.46 -6.99 -5.94
N ILE A 7 -5.33 -7.68 -5.19
CA ILE A 7 -4.94 -8.52 -4.05
C ILE A 7 -5.03 -9.98 -4.45
N GLU A 8 -3.89 -10.65 -4.47
CA GLU A 8 -3.73 -12.08 -4.60
C GLU A 8 -3.48 -12.68 -3.21
N ASN A 9 -4.56 -12.99 -2.50
CA ASN A 9 -4.51 -13.59 -1.18
C ASN A 9 -4.36 -15.12 -1.29
N ASN A 10 -3.13 -15.60 -1.28
CA ASN A 10 -2.78 -17.02 -1.26
C ASN A 10 -2.68 -17.58 0.17
N TYR A 11 -2.88 -16.74 1.18
CA TYR A 11 -3.07 -17.17 2.56
C TYR A 11 -4.47 -17.79 2.71
N GLY A 12 -4.55 -18.95 3.38
CA GLY A 12 -5.82 -19.65 3.62
C GLY A 12 -6.80 -18.96 4.57
N GLY A 13 -6.48 -17.76 5.07
CA GLY A 13 -7.37 -16.93 5.87
C GLY A 13 -7.77 -15.64 5.16
N SER A 14 -8.54 -14.79 5.83
CA SER A 14 -9.01 -13.52 5.26
C SER A 14 -8.07 -12.36 5.53
N LEU A 15 -7.98 -11.46 4.55
CA LEU A 15 -7.39 -10.14 4.66
C LEU A 15 -8.50 -9.08 4.54
N GLN A 16 -8.55 -8.16 5.49
CA GLN A 16 -9.51 -7.06 5.47
C GLN A 16 -8.79 -5.73 5.35
N ALA A 17 -9.15 -4.91 4.37
CA ALA A 17 -8.74 -3.52 4.33
C ALA A 17 -9.47 -2.75 5.44
N VAL A 18 -8.74 -2.29 6.45
CA VAL A 18 -9.30 -1.64 7.65
C VAL A 18 -9.09 -0.13 7.67
N GLU A 19 -8.24 0.39 6.78
CA GLU A 19 -7.98 1.82 6.67
C GLU A 19 -7.45 2.14 5.27
N LYS A 20 -7.92 3.24 4.69
CA LYS A 20 -7.43 3.77 3.41
C LYS A 20 -7.13 5.25 3.58
N THR A 21 -5.92 5.67 3.19
CA THR A 21 -5.52 7.09 3.21
C THR A 21 -5.07 7.52 1.82
N VAL A 22 -5.23 8.82 1.54
CA VAL A 22 -4.69 9.47 0.35
C VAL A 22 -3.86 10.66 0.81
N TRP A 23 -2.67 10.81 0.24
CA TRP A 23 -1.83 11.94 0.56
C TRP A 23 -2.44 13.21 -0.04
N TYR A 24 -2.54 14.27 0.76
CA TYR A 24 -3.33 15.46 0.43
C TYR A 24 -2.67 16.39 -0.61
N SER A 25 -1.35 16.33 -0.78
CA SER A 25 -0.66 17.28 -1.65
C SER A 25 -1.07 17.09 -3.11
N GLU A 26 -0.81 18.10 -3.94
CA GLU A 26 -0.85 17.95 -5.40
C GLU A 26 -2.23 17.47 -5.88
N ALA A 27 -3.28 18.13 -5.39
CA ALA A 27 -4.70 17.86 -5.65
C ALA A 27 -5.26 16.54 -5.07
N GLY A 28 -4.53 15.87 -4.18
CA GLY A 28 -5.02 14.70 -3.44
C GLY A 28 -5.46 13.56 -4.35
N GLY A 29 -6.57 12.92 -3.99
CA GLY A 29 -7.14 11.81 -4.74
C GLY A 29 -8.18 11.04 -3.94
N GLU A 30 -8.56 9.88 -4.45
CA GLU A 30 -9.57 9.02 -3.84
C GLU A 30 -9.25 7.55 -4.07
N TRP A 31 -9.68 6.71 -3.12
CA TRP A 31 -9.76 5.27 -3.30
C TRP A 31 -11.19 4.89 -3.69
N SER A 32 -11.31 4.04 -4.71
CA SER A 32 -12.53 3.31 -5.03
C SER A 32 -12.23 1.80 -5.09
N GLY A 33 -13.24 0.99 -5.36
CA GLY A 33 -13.12 -0.48 -5.32
C GLY A 33 -13.10 -1.07 -3.91
N ASP A 34 -13.33 -2.38 -3.85
CA ASP A 34 -13.47 -3.20 -2.64
C ASP A 34 -13.01 -4.65 -2.91
N GLY A 35 -12.86 -5.43 -1.85
CA GLY A 35 -12.47 -6.83 -1.90
C GLY A 35 -11.03 -6.95 -2.39
N ASN A 36 -10.86 -7.60 -3.54
CA ASN A 36 -9.55 -7.88 -4.11
C ASN A 36 -9.08 -6.82 -5.12
N GLU A 37 -9.86 -5.78 -5.37
CA GLU A 37 -9.47 -4.69 -6.28
C GLU A 37 -9.67 -3.33 -5.60
N HIS A 38 -8.60 -2.54 -5.54
CA HIS A 38 -8.63 -1.19 -5.03
C HIS A 38 -8.03 -0.22 -6.04
N ILE A 39 -8.73 0.85 -6.35
CA ILE A 39 -8.34 1.78 -7.41
C ILE A 39 -8.00 3.12 -6.76
N LEU A 40 -6.75 3.54 -6.88
CA LEU A 40 -6.30 4.86 -6.45
C LEU A 40 -6.34 5.82 -7.64
N THR A 41 -7.21 6.82 -7.57
CA THR A 41 -7.24 7.93 -8.53
C THR A 41 -6.57 9.15 -7.90
N LEU A 42 -5.44 9.57 -8.46
CA LEU A 42 -4.69 10.75 -8.03
C LEU A 42 -5.01 11.96 -8.91
N GLY A 43 -5.15 13.13 -8.27
CA GLY A 43 -5.35 14.42 -8.93
C GLY A 43 -4.12 14.93 -9.69
N SER A 44 -2.92 14.50 -9.29
CA SER A 44 -1.64 14.84 -9.93
C SER A 44 -0.65 13.67 -9.88
N TRP A 45 0.51 13.86 -10.51
CA TRP A 45 1.58 12.87 -10.64
C TRP A 45 2.49 12.74 -9.42
N ARG A 46 2.21 13.49 -8.34
CA ARG A 46 2.97 13.46 -7.07
C ARG A 46 2.03 13.17 -5.92
N GLY A 47 1.59 11.93 -5.82
CA GLY A 47 0.64 11.49 -4.81
C GLY A 47 0.77 10.01 -4.53
N SER A 48 0.18 9.58 -3.42
CA SER A 48 0.11 8.17 -3.06
C SER A 48 -1.13 7.91 -2.22
N GLY A 49 -1.48 6.64 -2.16
CA GLY A 49 -2.48 6.11 -1.25
C GLY A 49 -1.87 4.96 -0.46
N LEU A 50 -2.33 4.81 0.78
CA LEU A 50 -1.96 3.68 1.63
C LEU A 50 -3.22 2.91 2.02
N ILE A 51 -3.11 1.59 2.04
CA ILE A 51 -4.13 0.69 2.59
C ILE A 51 -3.50 -0.12 3.71
N ARG A 52 -4.14 -0.11 4.88
CA ARG A 52 -3.77 -0.98 6.00
C ARG A 52 -4.69 -2.19 6.02
N PHE A 53 -4.08 -3.37 6.07
CA PHE A 53 -4.77 -4.64 6.12
C PHE A 53 -4.70 -5.24 7.52
N LYS A 54 -5.76 -5.95 7.88
CA LYS A 54 -5.83 -6.78 9.08
C LYS A 54 -6.04 -8.23 8.66
N GLU A 55 -5.18 -9.10 9.17
CA GLU A 55 -5.35 -10.55 9.09
C GLU A 55 -6.37 -11.02 10.14
N ASN A 56 -7.02 -12.15 9.88
CA ASN A 56 -7.92 -12.80 10.84
C ASN A 56 -7.27 -13.14 12.20
N ASN A 57 -5.95 -13.37 12.24
CA ASN A 57 -5.15 -13.59 13.46
C ASN A 57 -4.87 -12.30 14.25
N GLY A 58 -5.28 -11.13 13.73
CA GLY A 58 -5.11 -9.83 14.37
C GLY A 58 -3.82 -9.09 14.00
N HIS A 59 -2.97 -9.64 13.13
CA HIS A 59 -1.79 -8.96 12.62
C HIS A 59 -2.14 -7.88 11.59
N TYR A 60 -1.26 -6.88 11.51
CA TYR A 60 -1.42 -5.76 10.61
C TYR A 60 -0.19 -5.59 9.72
N PHE A 61 -0.46 -5.20 8.48
CA PHE A 61 0.53 -4.66 7.56
C PHE A 61 -0.11 -3.54 6.75
N SER A 62 0.71 -2.71 6.11
CA SER A 62 0.24 -1.71 5.16
C SER A 62 0.99 -1.79 3.86
N VAL A 63 0.32 -1.36 2.80
CA VAL A 63 0.90 -1.16 1.48
C VAL A 63 0.68 0.29 1.08
N VAL A 64 1.68 0.88 0.45
CA VAL A 64 1.55 2.19 -0.19
C VAL A 64 1.83 2.02 -1.67
N VAL A 65 1.05 2.72 -2.49
CA VAL A 65 1.27 2.84 -3.93
C VAL A 65 1.14 4.30 -4.32
N GLY A 66 1.99 4.76 -5.22
CA GLY A 66 1.97 6.15 -5.65
C GLY A 66 2.65 6.38 -6.99
N ILE A 67 2.54 7.61 -7.46
CA ILE A 67 3.33 8.12 -8.58
C ILE A 67 4.29 9.17 -8.01
N GLY A 68 5.55 9.06 -8.42
CA GLY A 68 6.63 9.87 -7.88
C GLY A 68 7.42 10.57 -8.98
N TYR A 69 8.73 10.70 -8.73
CA TYR A 69 9.64 11.38 -9.65
C TYR A 69 9.59 10.80 -11.07
N ALA A 70 9.65 11.69 -12.06
CA ALA A 70 9.56 11.35 -13.49
C ALA A 70 8.29 10.55 -13.86
N GLN A 71 7.19 10.75 -13.13
CA GLN A 71 5.89 10.09 -13.36
C GLN A 71 5.96 8.56 -13.26
N LYS A 72 6.92 8.03 -12.50
CA LYS A 72 7.10 6.58 -12.33
C LYS A 72 6.29 6.08 -11.13
N PRO A 73 5.66 4.90 -11.23
CA PRO A 73 5.03 4.26 -10.09
C PRO A 73 6.08 3.85 -9.06
N TRP A 74 5.68 3.90 -7.79
CA TRP A 74 6.46 3.42 -6.66
C TRP A 74 5.55 2.81 -5.60
N CYS A 75 6.13 1.93 -4.78
CA CYS A 75 5.44 1.27 -3.70
C CYS A 75 6.35 0.97 -2.50
N ASP A 76 5.73 0.60 -1.38
CA ASP A 76 6.40 0.01 -0.22
C ASP A 76 5.42 -0.86 0.57
N VAL A 77 5.96 -1.70 1.47
CA VAL A 77 5.21 -2.56 2.38
C VAL A 77 5.79 -2.48 3.79
N GLN A 78 4.92 -2.27 4.78
CA GLN A 78 5.28 -2.26 6.20
C GLN A 78 4.58 -3.43 6.88
N VAL A 79 5.38 -4.36 7.39
CA VAL A 79 4.90 -5.57 8.08
C VAL A 79 5.09 -5.45 9.59
N ASN A 80 4.46 -6.36 10.34
CA ASN A 80 4.60 -6.43 11.80
C ASN A 80 4.16 -5.15 12.52
N LEU A 81 3.09 -4.52 12.02
CA LEU A 81 2.59 -3.27 12.56
C LEU A 81 1.84 -3.51 13.88
N ALA A 82 2.05 -2.62 14.85
CA ALA A 82 1.16 -2.55 16.00
C ALA A 82 -0.19 -1.93 15.58
N ASN A 83 -1.25 -2.16 16.36
CA ASN A 83 -2.56 -1.54 16.09
C ASN A 83 -2.50 0.01 16.10
N THR A 84 -1.50 0.59 16.76
CA THR A 84 -1.24 2.03 16.82
C THR A 84 -0.48 2.58 15.62
N ASP A 85 0.04 1.73 14.74
CA ASP A 85 0.72 2.14 13.51
C ASP A 85 -0.30 2.28 12.39
N THR A 86 -1.19 3.25 12.55
CA THR A 86 -2.28 3.54 11.61
C THR A 86 -1.75 4.16 10.32
N GLY A 87 -2.59 4.12 9.28
CA GLY A 87 -2.30 4.79 8.01
C GLY A 87 -2.08 6.28 8.18
N VAL A 88 -2.88 6.96 9.02
CA VAL A 88 -2.70 8.39 9.33
C VAL A 88 -1.34 8.70 9.97
N LYS A 89 -0.75 7.77 10.75
CA LYS A 89 0.57 7.93 11.36
C LYS A 89 1.70 7.59 10.38
N LEU A 90 1.54 6.52 9.60
CA LEU A 90 2.59 6.00 8.71
C LEU A 90 2.69 6.75 7.38
N HIS A 91 1.57 7.12 6.79
CA HIS A 91 1.53 7.71 5.44
C HIS A 91 2.31 9.03 5.33
N PRO A 92 2.29 9.95 6.31
CA PRO A 92 3.12 11.16 6.25
C PRO A 92 4.63 10.91 6.28
N GLU A 93 5.09 9.76 6.76
CA GLU A 93 6.53 9.46 6.88
C GLU A 93 7.24 9.35 5.52
N TYR A 94 6.51 9.13 4.43
CA TYR A 94 7.06 9.15 3.07
C TYR A 94 7.34 10.57 2.56
N TYR A 95 6.79 11.59 3.21
CA TYR A 95 6.82 12.98 2.77
C TYR A 95 7.66 13.85 3.71
N GLY A 96 8.86 13.36 4.03
CA GLY A 96 9.83 14.06 4.90
C GLY A 96 10.11 13.36 6.24
N GLY A 97 9.57 12.16 6.44
CA GLY A 97 9.87 11.32 7.61
C GLY A 97 10.80 10.15 7.28
N ARG A 98 10.79 9.14 8.16
CA ARG A 98 11.73 8.01 8.11
C ARG A 98 11.52 7.05 6.94
N LEU A 99 10.35 7.08 6.30
CA LEU A 99 10.00 6.22 5.16
C LEU A 99 10.26 6.91 3.82
N GLY A 100 10.78 8.14 3.82
CA GLY A 100 11.01 8.91 2.58
C GLY A 100 12.00 8.25 1.60
N SER A 101 12.88 7.36 2.08
CA SER A 101 13.80 6.56 1.25
C SER A 101 13.25 5.19 0.87
N GLU A 102 12.08 4.78 1.36
CA GLU A 102 11.49 3.46 1.12
C GLU A 102 10.61 3.44 -0.14
N SER A 103 10.96 4.20 -1.18
CA SER A 103 10.22 4.20 -2.44
C SER A 103 10.83 3.17 -3.40
N HIS A 104 10.13 2.05 -3.63
CA HIS A 104 10.62 0.94 -4.46
C HIS A 104 9.77 0.76 -5.73
N ARG A 105 10.31 0.07 -6.73
CA ARG A 105 9.54 -0.32 -7.95
C ARG A 105 8.82 -1.65 -7.78
N GLU A 106 9.33 -2.46 -6.87
CA GLU A 106 8.78 -3.72 -6.39
C GLU A 106 9.38 -3.98 -5.01
N ILE A 107 8.67 -4.70 -4.17
CA ILE A 107 9.17 -5.04 -2.84
C ILE A 107 8.62 -6.36 -2.36
N THR A 108 9.45 -7.10 -1.62
CA THR A 108 9.03 -8.27 -0.85
C THR A 108 9.46 -8.08 0.60
N ARG A 109 8.55 -8.34 1.53
CA ARG A 109 8.78 -8.35 2.98
C ARG A 109 8.27 -9.66 3.56
N THR A 110 8.90 -10.10 4.65
CA THR A 110 8.45 -11.28 5.40
C THR A 110 7.98 -10.84 6.78
N THR A 111 6.79 -11.24 7.18
CA THR A 111 6.27 -11.01 8.53
C THR A 111 7.02 -11.88 9.55
N SER A 112 6.92 -11.52 10.82
CA SER A 112 7.42 -12.32 11.94
C SER A 112 6.75 -13.69 12.05
N SER A 113 5.54 -13.85 11.50
CA SER A 113 4.83 -15.13 11.37
C SER A 113 5.24 -15.94 10.13
N GLY A 114 6.23 -15.47 9.36
CA GLY A 114 6.76 -16.16 8.19
C GLY A 114 5.97 -15.95 6.89
N ARG A 115 5.01 -15.01 6.87
CA ARG A 115 4.21 -14.69 5.69
C ARG A 115 4.96 -13.78 4.74
N THR A 116 4.79 -13.99 3.45
CA THR A 116 5.37 -13.15 2.41
C THR A 116 4.36 -12.11 1.96
N VAL A 117 4.78 -10.85 1.96
CA VAL A 117 4.01 -9.73 1.42
C VAL A 117 4.83 -9.12 0.30
N LYS A 118 4.38 -9.33 -0.94
CA LYS A 118 5.08 -8.90 -2.14
C LYS A 118 4.20 -7.96 -2.95
N LEU A 119 4.79 -6.87 -3.42
CA LEU A 119 4.11 -5.85 -4.20
C LEU A 119 4.93 -5.57 -5.45
N THR A 120 4.34 -5.83 -6.62
CA THR A 120 4.99 -5.64 -7.94
C THR A 120 4.10 -4.79 -8.85
N TYR A 121 4.68 -4.23 -9.91
CA TYR A 121 3.93 -3.58 -10.99
C TYR A 121 3.96 -4.40 -12.27
N ASN A 122 2.79 -4.87 -12.73
CA ASN A 122 2.62 -5.62 -13.97
C ASN A 122 1.69 -4.83 -14.92
N GLY A 123 2.19 -4.43 -16.09
CA GLY A 123 1.34 -3.81 -17.12
C GLY A 123 0.59 -2.53 -16.70
N GLY A 124 1.10 -1.80 -15.69
CA GLY A 124 0.46 -0.59 -15.14
C GLY A 124 -0.43 -0.82 -13.92
N GLN A 125 -0.59 -2.06 -13.47
CA GLN A 125 -1.30 -2.42 -12.25
C GLN A 125 -0.31 -2.82 -11.15
N ALA A 126 -0.61 -2.48 -9.90
CA ALA A 126 0.07 -3.02 -8.74
C ALA A 126 -0.58 -4.34 -8.33
N VAL A 127 0.23 -5.36 -8.04
CA VAL A 127 -0.24 -6.67 -7.56
C VAL A 127 0.36 -6.94 -6.19
N LEU A 128 -0.50 -7.08 -5.19
CA LEU A 128 -0.18 -7.50 -3.84
C LEU A 128 -0.37 -9.02 -3.73
N GLU A 129 0.74 -9.75 -3.67
CA GLU A 129 0.76 -11.18 -3.37
C GLU A 129 0.98 -11.36 -1.86
N TYR A 130 0.06 -12.07 -1.19
CA TYR A 130 0.14 -12.39 0.23
C TYR A 130 0.08 -13.91 0.44
N SER A 131 1.13 -14.52 1.01
CA SER A 131 1.25 -15.98 1.19
C SER A 131 1.83 -16.41 2.54
#